data_AF-A0A520U8M2-F1
#
_entry.id   AF-A0A520U8M2-F1
#
_cell.length_a   1.000
_cell.length_b   1.000
_cell.length_c   1.000
_cell.angle_alpha   90.00
_cell.angle_beta   90.00
_cell.angle_gamma   90.00
#
_symmetry.space_group_name_H-M   'P 1'
#
loop_
_entity.id
_entity.type
_entity.pdbx_description
1 polymer ?
#
loop_
_entity_poly.entity_id
_entity_poly.type
_entity_poly.pdbx_seq_one_letter_code
_entity_poly.pdbx_strand_id
1 'polypeptide(L)'
;MKLKELKKLIEGCHTEDLNNELEAIVISKKNKIFKTDSIRLDTDSGRIIIATQDSEQFKLNKLNADKEMEFANKMLSIKSTKIDKSLNS
;
A
#
# COMPACT_ATOMS: atom_id res chain seq x y z
N MET A 1 -10.21 10.25 4.89
CA MET A 1 -9.67 10.35 3.51
C MET A 1 -10.23 9.20 2.70
N LYS A 2 -10.65 9.46 1.46
CA LYS A 2 -11.12 8.41 0.53
C LYS A 2 -9.92 7.76 -0.16
N LEU A 3 -10.04 6.50 -0.59
CA LEU A 3 -8.97 5.79 -1.31
C LEU A 3 -8.46 6.57 -2.53
N LYS A 4 -9.36 7.23 -3.26
CA LYS A 4 -9.02 8.09 -4.41
C LYS A 4 -8.15 9.31 -4.05
N GLU A 5 -8.27 9.82 -2.83
CA GLU A 5 -7.47 10.96 -2.34
C GLU A 5 -6.08 10.48 -1.92
N LEU A 6 -6.01 9.34 -1.22
CA LEU A 6 -4.75 8.68 -0.88
C LEU A 6 -3.92 8.38 -2.14
N LYS A 7 -4.56 7.84 -3.18
CA LYS A 7 -3.92 7.60 -4.47
C LYS A 7 -3.26 8.86 -5.04
N LYS A 8 -3.96 10.00 -5.04
CA LYS A 8 -3.41 11.27 -5.56
C LYS A 8 -2.19 11.75 -4.77
N LEU A 9 -2.17 11.54 -3.45
CA LEU A 9 -1.03 11.90 -2.62
C LEU A 9 0.20 11.03 -2.95
N ILE A 10 -0.01 9.73 -3.16
CA ILE A 10 1.07 8.80 -3.55
C ILE A 10 1.60 9.16 -4.95
N GLU A 11 0.72 9.46 -5.91
CA GLU A 11 1.12 9.87 -7.27
C GLU A 11 1.88 11.21 -7.31
N GLY A 12 1.64 12.09 -6.34
CA GLY A 12 2.33 13.38 -6.20
C GLY A 12 3.60 13.34 -5.34
N CYS A 13 3.99 12.16 -4.84
CA CYS A 13 5.14 12.00 -3.96
C CYS A 13 6.45 12.15 -4.75
N HIS A 14 7.45 12.83 -4.19
CA HIS A 14 8.76 12.96 -4.84
C HIS A 14 9.44 11.58 -4.91
N THR A 15 10.25 11.35 -5.95
CA THR A 15 10.93 10.06 -6.16
C THR A 15 11.83 9.66 -5.00
N GLU A 16 12.38 10.63 -4.26
CA GLU A 16 13.18 10.38 -3.06
C GLU A 16 12.34 9.79 -1.92
N ASP A 17 11.11 10.27 -1.77
CA ASP A 17 10.18 9.84 -0.72
C ASP A 17 9.57 8.45 -0.98
N LEU A 18 9.58 7.98 -2.24
CA LEU A 18 9.09 6.66 -2.63
C LEU A 18 9.91 5.50 -2.03
N ASN A 19 11.12 5.78 -1.54
CA ASN A 19 11.98 4.79 -0.90
C ASN A 19 11.79 4.72 0.62
N ASN A 20 10.95 5.58 1.21
CA ASN A 20 10.73 5.59 2.64
C ASN A 20 9.92 4.35 3.08
N GLU A 21 10.28 3.78 4.22
CA GLU A 21 9.45 2.79 4.88
C GLU A 21 8.19 3.46 5.45
N LEU A 22 7.04 2.83 5.19
CA LEU A 22 5.76 3.30 5.73
C LEU A 22 5.63 2.91 7.21
N GLU A 23 5.54 3.91 8.09
CA GLU A 23 5.22 3.75 9.52
C GLU A 23 3.82 4.32 9.82
N ALA A 24 2.99 3.58 10.55
CA ALA A 24 1.73 4.08 11.07
C ALA A 24 1.96 4.50 12.52
N ILE A 25 1.58 5.73 12.82
CA ILE A 25 1.69 6.31 14.16
C ILE A 25 0.28 6.51 14.68
N VAL A 26 -0.10 5.73 15.69
CA VAL A 26 -1.40 5.86 16.36
C VAL A 26 -1.21 6.71 17.60
N ILE A 27 -1.74 7.93 17.57
CA ILE A 27 -1.76 8.84 18.72
C ILE A 27 -3.10 8.66 19.43
N SER A 28 -3.06 7.98 20.58
CA SER A 28 -4.24 7.71 21.41
C SER A 28 -4.43 8.75 22.52
N LYS A 29 -5.45 8.58 23.36
CA LYS A 29 -5.75 9.50 24.47
C LYS A 29 -4.51 9.75 25.33
N LYS A 30 -4.35 10.99 25.80
CA LYS A 30 -3.19 11.46 26.57
C LYS A 30 -1.86 11.35 25.83
N ASN A 31 -1.86 11.52 24.50
CA ASN A 31 -0.67 11.49 23.64
C ASN A 31 0.14 10.20 23.74
N LYS A 32 -0.50 9.08 24.07
CA LYS A 32 0.16 7.77 24.01
C LYS A 32 0.34 7.38 22.55
N ILE A 33 1.58 7.25 22.13
CA ILE A 33 1.98 6.91 20.76
C ILE A 33 2.21 5.41 20.67
N PHE A 34 1.57 4.77 19.69
CA PHE A 34 1.87 3.41 19.29
C PHE A 34 2.42 3.44 17.86
N LYS A 35 3.62 2.86 17.70
CA LYS A 35 4.28 2.65 16.42
C LYS A 35 4.02 1.22 15.97
N THR A 36 4.06 0.99 14.67
CA THR A 36 3.54 -0.22 14.06
C THR A 36 4.62 -0.95 13.30
N ASP A 37 4.66 -2.26 13.40
CA ASP A 37 5.67 -3.08 12.72
C ASP A 37 5.27 -3.48 11.30
N SER A 38 3.97 -3.44 10.97
CA SER A 38 3.47 -3.71 9.61
C SER A 38 2.20 -2.94 9.27
N ILE A 39 2.09 -2.58 7.99
CA ILE A 39 0.93 -1.90 7.40
C ILE A 39 0.59 -2.58 6.09
N ARG A 40 -0.70 -2.86 5.86
CA ARG A 40 -1.22 -3.34 4.58
C ARG A 40 -2.45 -2.55 4.18
N LEU A 41 -2.55 -2.20 2.91
CA LEU A 41 -3.75 -1.60 2.32
C LEU A 41 -4.56 -2.70 1.61
N ASP A 42 -5.63 -3.16 2.25
CA ASP A 42 -6.60 -4.07 1.65
C ASP A 42 -7.56 -3.26 0.75
N THR A 43 -7.28 -3.29 -0.55
CA THR A 43 -7.98 -2.47 -1.54
C THR A 43 -9.42 -2.92 -1.79
N ASP A 44 -9.69 -4.21 -1.65
CA ASP A 44 -11.01 -4.78 -1.94
C ASP A 44 -12.07 -4.34 -0.93
N SER A 45 -11.64 -4.23 0.32
CA SER A 45 -12.49 -3.82 1.44
C SER A 45 -12.30 -2.35 1.86
N GLY A 46 -11.30 -1.66 1.30
CA GLY A 46 -10.96 -0.28 1.63
C GLY A 46 -10.41 -0.10 3.04
N ARG A 47 -9.68 -1.08 3.56
CA ARG A 47 -9.15 -1.10 4.94
C ARG A 47 -7.63 -0.92 4.94
N ILE A 48 -7.12 -0.20 5.94
CA ILE A 48 -5.70 -0.25 6.31
C ILE A 48 -5.60 -1.16 7.52
N ILE A 49 -4.82 -2.23 7.40
CA ILE A 49 -4.55 -3.18 8.46
C ILE A 49 -3.18 -2.89 9.04
N ILE A 50 -3.16 -2.70 10.34
CA ILE A 50 -1.98 -2.36 11.12
C ILE A 50 -1.76 -3.48 12.12
N ALA A 51 -0.54 -4.02 12.17
CA ALA A 51 -0.22 -5.10 13.11
C ALA A 51 1.17 -4.93 13.72
N THR A 52 1.27 -5.27 15.01
CA THR A 52 2.50 -5.37 15.78
C THR A 52 3.17 -6.73 15.54
N GLN A 53 4.48 -6.82 15.74
CA GLN A 53 5.31 -7.98 15.41
C GLN A 53 4.89 -9.27 16.13
N ASP A 54 4.29 -9.13 17.31
CA ASP A 54 3.75 -10.22 18.14
C ASP A 54 2.37 -10.73 17.66
N SER A 55 1.76 -10.08 16.68
CA SER A 55 0.48 -10.49 16.10
C SER A 55 0.65 -11.47 14.95
N GLU A 56 -0.25 -12.46 14.84
CA GLU A 56 -0.38 -13.30 13.64
C GLU A 56 -0.59 -12.47 12.35
N GLN A 57 -1.22 -11.30 12.49
CA GLN A 57 -1.46 -10.39 11.38
C GLN A 57 -0.17 -9.78 10.80
N PHE A 58 0.94 -9.73 11.55
CA PHE A 58 2.22 -9.24 11.03
C PHE A 58 2.73 -10.11 9.87
N LYS A 59 2.71 -11.44 10.05
CA LYS A 59 3.17 -12.39 9.02
C LYS A 59 2.19 -12.43 7.85
N LEU A 60 0.89 -12.43 8.14
CA LEU A 60 -0.16 -12.45 7.11
C LEU A 60 -0.16 -11.17 6.27
N ASN A 61 0.11 -10.01 6.88
CA ASN A 61 0.22 -8.75 6.15
C ASN A 61 1.35 -8.80 5.13
N LYS A 62 2.54 -9.26 5.51
CA LYS A 62 3.67 -9.38 4.57
C LYS A 62 3.34 -10.31 3.41
N LEU A 63 2.86 -11.52 3.69
CA LEU A 63 2.53 -12.50 2.66
C LEU A 63 1.43 -12.02 1.70
N ASN A 64 0.41 -11.33 2.22
CA ASN A 64 -0.69 -10.82 1.39
C ASN A 64 -0.27 -9.59 0.59
N ALA A 65 0.56 -8.70 1.17
CA ALA A 65 1.09 -7.55 0.45
C ALA A 65 1.93 -7.99 -0.76
N ASP A 66 2.77 -9.01 -0.62
CA ASP A 66 3.56 -9.55 -1.74
C ASP A 66 2.66 -10.05 -2.88
N LYS A 67 1.60 -10.79 -2.53
CA LYS A 67 0.61 -11.27 -3.52
C LYS A 67 -0.14 -10.12 -4.19
N GLU A 68 -0.61 -9.14 -3.41
CA GLU A 68 -1.28 -7.96 -3.93
C GLU A 68 -0.38 -7.19 -4.92
N MET A 69 0.91 -7.06 -4.61
CA MET A 69 1.90 -6.45 -5.50
C MET A 69 2.16 -7.28 -6.76
N GLU A 70 2.25 -8.60 -6.67
CA GLU A 70 2.34 -9.47 -7.84
C GLU A 70 1.15 -9.31 -8.78
N PHE A 71 -0.07 -9.26 -8.22
CA PHE A 71 -1.29 -9.01 -8.99
C PHE A 71 -1.29 -7.63 -9.63
N ALA A 72 -0.90 -6.59 -8.88
CA ALA A 72 -0.80 -5.23 -9.40
C ALA A 72 0.19 -5.15 -10.56
N ASN A 73 1.37 -5.75 -10.42
CA ASN A 73 2.41 -5.79 -11.46
C ASN A 73 1.93 -6.50 -12.73
N LYS A 74 1.21 -7.62 -12.59
CA LYS A 74 0.58 -8.32 -13.74
C LYS A 74 -0.42 -7.43 -14.45
N MET A 75 -1.29 -6.76 -13.71
CA MET A 75 -2.30 -5.86 -14.29
C MET A 75 -1.67 -4.65 -14.99
N LEU A 76 -0.63 -4.05 -14.40
CA LEU A 76 0.12 -2.95 -15.00
C LEU A 76 0.81 -3.38 -16.30
N SER A 77 1.42 -4.56 -16.33
CA SER A 77 2.09 -5.12 -17.51
C SER A 77 1.11 -5.42 -18.66
N ILE A 78 -0.10 -5.90 -18.35
CA ILE A 78 -1.14 -6.10 -19.36
C ILE A 78 -1.60 -4.75 -19.93
N LYS A 79 -1.68 -3.72 -19.08
CA LYS A 79 -2.12 -2.38 -19.48
C LYS A 79 -1.11 -1.70 -20.40
N SER A 80 0.20 -1.80 -20.12
CA SER A 80 1.25 -1.28 -21.00
C SER A 80 1.23 -1.97 -22.37
N THR A 81 1.12 -3.31 -22.40
CA THR A 81 1.07 -4.09 -23.64
C THR A 81 -0.14 -3.73 -24.52
N LYS A 82 -1.30 -3.41 -23.91
CA LYS A 82 -2.49 -2.96 -24.65
C LYS A 82 -2.33 -1.55 -25.22
N ILE A 83 -1.67 -0.65 -24.49
CA ILE A 83 -1.38 0.72 -24.93
C ILE A 83 -0.42 0.68 -26.14
N ASP A 84 0.65 -0.10 -26.06
CA ASP A 84 1.62 -0.24 -27.17
C ASP A 84 0.98 -0.83 -28.44
N LYS A 85 0.05 -1.78 -28.30
CA LYS A 85 -0.69 -2.31 -29.45
C LYS A 85 -1.65 -1.30 -30.08
N SER A 86 -2.22 -0.39 -29.30
CA SER A 86 -3.12 0.67 -29.80
C SER A 86 -2.40 1.84 -30.45
N LEU A 87 -1.13 2.07 -30.09
CA LEU A 87 -0.27 3.11 -30.69
C LEU A 87 0.36 2.65 -32.00
N ASN A 88 0.51 1.34 -32.20
CA ASN A 88 1.12 0.72 -33.37
C ASN A 88 0.11 0.12 -34.36
N SER A 89 -1.19 0.43 -34.19
CA SER A 89 -2.31 0.03 -35.05
C SER A 89 -2.96 1.24 -35.68
#